data_AF-A0A9Q0S043-F1
#
_entry.id   AF-A0A9Q0S043-F1
#
_cell.length_a   1.000
_cell.length_b   1.000
_cell.length_c   1.000
_cell.angle_alpha   90.00
_cell.angle_beta   90.00
_cell.angle_gamma   90.00
#
_symmetry.space_group_name_H-M   'P 1'
#
loop_
_entity.id
_entity.type
_entity.pdbx_description
1 polymer ?
#
loop_
_entity_poly.entity_id
_entity_poly.type
_entity_poly.pdbx_seq_one_letter_code
_entity_poly.pdbx_strand_id
1 'polypeptide(L)'
;MADAELSKALKDLPNRVLNVSIDERPELFRNVSGVLQNPGINATIVRGICKVIGTTLTKYKDPPSQNLVKNLIVSLVQHHPDASFEHFNNVLKVILNKDLAAAPPLKASQAAVIALG
;
A
#
# COMPACT_ATOMS: atom_id res chain seq x y z
N MET A 1 5.05 -3.52 24.62
CA MET A 1 4.33 -2.33 24.11
C MET A 1 4.44 -2.24 22.60
N ALA A 2 5.65 -2.29 22.04
CA ALA A 2 5.89 -2.27 20.59
C ALA A 2 5.10 -3.34 19.79
N ASP A 3 4.99 -4.57 20.26
CA ASP A 3 4.26 -5.64 19.56
C ASP A 3 2.74 -5.42 19.52
N ALA A 4 2.19 -4.74 20.53
CA ALA A 4 0.76 -4.44 20.59
C ALA A 4 0.38 -3.35 19.58
N GLU A 5 1.24 -2.33 19.42
CA GLU A 5 1.07 -1.27 18.41
C GLU A 5 1.21 -1.83 17.00
N LEU A 6 2.21 -2.71 16.79
CA LEU A 6 2.41 -3.42 15.53
C LEU A 6 1.19 -4.27 15.15
N SER A 7 0.69 -5.08 16.08
CA SER A 7 -0.49 -5.91 15.85
C SER A 7 -1.73 -5.07 15.56
N LYS A 8 -1.96 -4.01 16.34
CA LYS A 8 -3.10 -3.10 16.17
C LYS A 8 -3.07 -2.39 14.81
N ALA A 9 -1.90 -1.94 14.35
CA ALA A 9 -1.76 -1.25 13.08
C ALA A 9 -1.98 -2.17 11.87
N LEU A 10 -1.54 -3.42 11.94
CA LEU A 10 -1.45 -4.29 10.76
C LEU A 10 -2.56 -5.34 10.65
N LYS A 11 -3.09 -5.84 11.76
CA LYS A 11 -4.03 -6.98 11.78
C LYS A 11 -5.26 -6.73 10.91
N ASP A 12 -5.86 -5.55 11.06
CA ASP A 12 -7.11 -5.21 10.38
C ASP A 12 -6.89 -4.39 9.10
N LEU A 13 -5.64 -4.09 8.76
CA LEU A 13 -5.30 -3.24 7.62
C LEU A 13 -5.90 -3.76 6.30
N PRO A 14 -5.80 -5.06 5.93
CA PRO A 14 -6.36 -5.55 4.67
C PRO A 14 -7.88 -5.35 4.56
N ASN A 15 -8.60 -5.48 5.68
CA ASN A 15 -10.06 -5.33 5.71
C ASN A 15 -10.48 -3.86 5.78
N ARG A 16 -9.67 -3.00 6.40
CA ARG A 16 -10.01 -1.59 6.60
C ARG A 16 -9.63 -0.71 5.42
N VAL A 17 -8.53 -1.01 4.73
CA VAL A 17 -7.92 -0.10 3.75
C VAL A 17 -8.89 0.34 2.65
N LEU A 18 -9.81 -0.52 2.19
CA LEU A 18 -10.79 -0.12 1.17
C LEU A 18 -12.15 0.31 1.74
N ASN A 19 -12.38 0.09 3.03
CA ASN A 19 -13.70 0.22 3.66
C ASN A 19 -13.82 1.39 4.64
N VAL A 20 -12.70 1.98 5.08
CA VAL A 20 -12.73 3.19 5.91
C VAL A 20 -13.14 4.42 5.08
N SER A 21 -13.76 5.38 5.76
CA SER A 21 -14.10 6.66 5.14
C SER A 21 -12.85 7.42 4.69
N ILE A 22 -12.99 8.35 3.73
CA ILE A 22 -11.87 9.16 3.23
C ILE A 22 -11.19 9.92 4.38
N ASP A 23 -11.97 10.42 5.33
CA ASP A 23 -11.49 11.19 6.48
C ASP A 23 -10.65 10.36 7.47
N GLU A 24 -10.86 9.04 7.50
CA GLU A 24 -10.12 8.11 8.38
C GLU A 24 -8.85 7.54 7.72
N ARG A 25 -8.71 7.65 6.40
CA ARG A 25 -7.54 7.12 5.68
C ARG A 25 -6.22 7.73 6.17
N PRO A 26 -6.09 9.05 6.42
CA PRO A 26 -4.84 9.63 6.92
C PRO A 26 -4.37 8.96 8.21
N GLU A 27 -5.28 8.75 9.15
CA GLU A 27 -4.99 8.11 10.43
C GLU A 27 -4.59 6.65 10.25
N LEU A 28 -5.30 5.91 9.39
CA LEU A 28 -4.97 4.53 9.07
C LEU A 28 -3.55 4.41 8.55
N PHE A 29 -3.16 5.23 7.56
CA PHE A 29 -1.83 5.17 6.95
C PHE A 29 -0.74 5.68 7.90
N ARG A 30 -1.02 6.71 8.71
CA ARG A 30 -0.10 7.19 9.75
C ARG A 30 0.25 6.09 10.76
N ASN A 31 -0.74 5.32 11.21
CA ASN A 31 -0.54 4.22 12.14
C ASN A 31 0.34 3.11 11.54
N VAL A 32 0.19 2.81 10.24
CA VAL A 32 1.04 1.83 9.55
C VAL A 32 2.46 2.35 9.41
N SER A 33 2.65 3.58 8.95
CA SER A 33 4.00 4.17 8.80
C SER A 33 4.73 4.28 10.14
N GLY A 34 4.00 4.60 11.22
CA GLY A 34 4.57 4.74 12.56
C GLY A 34 5.18 3.45 13.13
N VAL A 35 4.73 2.28 12.67
CA VAL A 35 5.25 0.98 13.13
C VAL A 35 6.36 0.41 12.26
N LEU A 36 6.76 1.08 11.17
CA LEU A 36 7.78 0.55 10.25
C LEU A 36 9.18 0.47 10.86
N GLN A 37 9.49 1.28 11.87
CA GLN A 37 10.78 1.20 12.59
C GLN A 37 10.81 0.11 13.67
N ASN A 38 9.69 -0.57 13.90
CA ASN A 38 9.61 -1.60 14.92
C ASN A 38 10.50 -2.80 14.53
N PRO A 39 11.42 -3.27 15.40
CA PRO A 39 12.27 -4.43 15.15
C PRO A 39 11.51 -5.73 14.85
N GLY A 40 10.23 -5.81 15.24
CA GLY A 40 9.34 -6.93 14.94
C GLY A 40 8.86 -6.99 13.48
N ILE A 41 9.12 -5.96 12.66
CA ILE A 41 8.83 -6.01 11.22
C ILE A 41 9.77 -7.01 10.55
N ASN A 42 9.19 -8.00 9.88
CA ASN A 42 9.92 -8.98 9.08
C ASN A 42 9.43 -8.99 7.63
N ALA A 43 10.13 -9.72 6.76
CA ALA A 43 9.79 -9.80 5.33
C ALA A 43 8.34 -10.24 5.06
N THR A 44 7.77 -11.11 5.89
CA THR A 44 6.36 -11.53 5.76
C THR A 44 5.39 -10.38 6.01
N ILE A 45 5.68 -9.55 7.00
CA ILE A 45 4.89 -8.33 7.27
C ILE A 45 5.03 -7.34 6.11
N VAL A 46 6.26 -7.06 5.67
CA VAL A 46 6.52 -6.17 4.52
C VAL A 46 5.76 -6.67 3.29
N ARG A 47 5.76 -7.98 3.02
CA ARG A 47 4.96 -8.61 1.95
C ARG A 47 3.47 -8.32 2.09
N GLY A 48 2.93 -8.41 3.30
CA GLY A 48 1.54 -8.08 3.60
C GLY A 48 1.21 -6.62 3.28
N ILE A 49 2.06 -5.70 3.72
CA ILE A 49 1.91 -4.27 3.43
C ILE A 49 1.99 -3.99 1.93
N CYS A 50 2.94 -4.61 1.21
CA CYS A 50 3.04 -4.49 -0.26
C CYS A 50 1.74 -4.94 -0.96
N LYS A 51 1.09 -6.03 -0.51
CA LYS A 51 -0.20 -6.47 -1.06
C LYS A 51 -1.30 -5.43 -0.81
N VAL A 52 -1.35 -4.86 0.39
CA VAL A 52 -2.29 -3.77 0.72
C VAL A 52 -2.06 -2.55 -0.17
N ILE A 53 -0.80 -2.16 -0.40
CA ILE A 53 -0.50 -1.08 -1.33
C ILE A 53 -1.05 -1.42 -2.73
N GLY A 54 -0.83 -2.64 -3.20
CA GLY A 54 -1.32 -3.08 -4.51
C GLY A 54 -2.84 -2.92 -4.69
N THR A 55 -3.63 -3.25 -3.66
CA THR A 55 -5.09 -3.06 -3.72
C THR A 55 -5.47 -1.58 -3.76
N THR A 56 -4.75 -0.72 -3.05
CA THR A 56 -5.04 0.72 -3.02
C THR A 56 -4.70 1.44 -4.33
N LEU A 57 -3.62 1.04 -5.01
CA LEU A 57 -3.18 1.66 -6.28
C LEU A 57 -4.25 1.60 -7.37
N THR A 58 -5.02 0.51 -7.44
CA THR A 58 -6.06 0.36 -8.47
C THR A 58 -7.42 0.91 -8.03
N LYS A 59 -7.66 1.03 -6.72
CA LYS A 59 -8.98 1.35 -6.14
C LYS A 59 -9.13 2.81 -5.69
N TYR A 60 -8.09 3.45 -5.18
CA TYR A 60 -8.15 4.85 -4.76
C TYR A 60 -8.15 5.78 -5.98
N LYS A 61 -9.12 6.71 -6.02
CA LYS A 61 -9.32 7.65 -7.14
C LYS A 61 -9.11 9.10 -6.75
N ASP A 62 -9.18 9.42 -5.47
CA ASP A 62 -8.96 10.77 -4.97
C ASP A 62 -7.46 11.06 -4.76
N PRO A 63 -6.96 12.23 -5.19
CA PRO A 63 -5.54 12.58 -5.04
C PRO A 63 -5.00 12.53 -3.60
N PRO A 64 -5.75 12.98 -2.55
CA PRO A 64 -5.26 12.89 -1.17
C PRO A 64 -4.95 11.46 -0.75
N SER A 65 -5.86 10.51 -1.02
CA SER A 65 -5.63 9.10 -0.66
C SER A 65 -4.52 8.46 -1.48
N GLN A 66 -4.37 8.83 -2.74
CA GLN A 66 -3.22 8.38 -3.55
C GLN A 66 -1.90 8.87 -2.97
N ASN A 67 -1.85 10.09 -2.43
CA ASN A 67 -0.66 10.62 -1.79
C ASN A 67 -0.30 9.87 -0.49
N LEU A 68 -1.30 9.42 0.28
CA LEU A 68 -1.07 8.54 1.44
C LEU A 68 -0.37 7.24 1.05
N VAL A 69 -0.80 6.63 -0.06
CA VAL A 69 -0.18 5.40 -0.59
C VAL A 69 1.25 5.67 -1.06
N LYS A 70 1.49 6.77 -1.78
CA LYS A 70 2.84 7.17 -2.22
C LYS A 70 3.78 7.35 -1.01
N ASN A 71 3.33 8.05 0.02
CA ASN A 71 4.11 8.27 1.24
C ASN A 71 4.41 6.95 1.96
N LEU A 72 3.46 6.02 2.02
CA LEU A 72 3.70 4.70 2.59
C LEU A 72 4.73 3.90 1.80
N ILE A 73 4.70 3.94 0.46
CA ILE A 73 5.74 3.31 -0.39
C ILE A 73 7.12 3.88 -0.05
N VAL A 74 7.24 5.20 0.02
CA VAL A 74 8.50 5.87 0.37
C VAL A 74 8.98 5.44 1.75
N SER A 75 8.10 5.44 2.76
CA SER A 75 8.46 4.99 4.11
C SER A 75 8.86 3.51 4.14
N LEU A 76 8.20 2.64 3.35
CA LEU A 76 8.55 1.22 3.27
C LEU A 76 9.97 1.02 2.72
N VAL A 77 10.28 1.70 1.62
CA VAL A 77 11.59 1.62 0.95
C VAL A 77 12.71 2.21 1.83
N GLN A 78 12.42 3.26 2.60
CA GLN A 78 13.40 3.86 3.52
C GLN A 78 13.79 2.94 4.68
N HIS A 79 12.84 2.15 5.21
CA HIS A 79 13.08 1.32 6.39
C HIS A 79 13.37 -0.15 6.08
N HIS A 80 12.82 -0.67 4.97
CA HIS A 80 12.89 -2.08 4.58
C HIS A 80 13.21 -2.24 3.08
N PRO A 81 14.32 -1.69 2.56
CA PRO A 81 14.56 -1.56 1.13
C PRO A 81 14.51 -2.92 0.39
N ASP A 82 15.26 -3.91 0.84
CA ASP A 82 15.38 -5.20 0.12
C ASP A 82 14.05 -5.94 0.05
N ALA A 83 13.39 -6.11 1.19
CA ALA A 83 12.08 -6.76 1.28
C ALA A 83 10.99 -5.98 0.52
N SER A 84 11.08 -4.65 0.52
CA SER A 84 10.19 -3.80 -0.27
C SER A 84 10.39 -4.06 -1.75
N PHE A 85 11.61 -3.98 -2.27
CA PHE A 85 11.89 -4.21 -3.70
C PHE A 85 11.45 -5.61 -4.16
N GLU A 86 11.78 -6.66 -3.40
CA GLU A 86 11.41 -8.03 -3.76
C GLU A 86 9.90 -8.19 -3.86
N HIS A 87 9.17 -7.76 -2.83
CA HIS A 87 7.73 -8.01 -2.76
C HIS A 87 6.91 -7.03 -3.58
N PHE A 88 7.36 -5.78 -3.72
CA PHE A 88 6.67 -4.79 -4.54
C PHE A 88 6.75 -5.13 -6.03
N ASN A 89 7.88 -5.66 -6.51
CA ASN A 89 7.99 -6.16 -7.88
C ASN A 89 6.95 -7.24 -8.19
N ASN A 90 6.70 -8.15 -7.25
CA ASN A 90 5.68 -9.18 -7.42
C ASN A 90 4.26 -8.59 -7.46
N VAL A 91 3.99 -7.56 -6.65
CA VAL A 91 2.71 -6.84 -6.67
C VAL A 91 2.50 -6.13 -8.00
N LEU A 92 3.50 -5.40 -8.50
CA LEU A 92 3.44 -4.72 -9.79
C LEU A 92 3.21 -5.69 -10.94
N LYS A 93 3.91 -6.85 -10.96
CA LYS A 93 3.66 -7.90 -11.95
C LYS A 93 2.22 -8.37 -11.95
N VAL A 94 1.61 -8.55 -10.78
CA VAL A 94 0.20 -8.96 -10.67
C VAL A 94 -0.73 -7.86 -11.20
N ILE A 95 -0.51 -6.61 -10.80
CA ILE A 95 -1.35 -5.49 -11.27
C ILE A 95 -1.28 -5.36 -12.79
N LEU A 96 -0.08 -5.39 -13.36
CA LEU A 96 0.14 -5.22 -14.81
C LEU A 96 -0.47 -6.38 -15.61
N ASN A 97 -0.26 -7.62 -15.18
CA ASN A 97 -0.62 -8.80 -15.98
C ASN A 97 -2.02 -9.36 -15.67
N LYS A 98 -2.65 -8.95 -14.58
CA LYS A 98 -4.00 -9.42 -14.22
C LYS A 98 -5.01 -8.29 -14.18
N ASP A 99 -4.78 -7.31 -13.31
CA ASP A 99 -5.79 -6.27 -13.06
C ASP A 99 -5.93 -5.31 -14.24
N LEU A 100 -4.82 -4.75 -14.72
CA LEU A 100 -4.81 -3.79 -15.81
C LEU A 100 -4.96 -4.45 -17.17
N ALA A 101 -4.42 -5.66 -17.35
CA ALA A 101 -4.60 -6.44 -18.58
C ALA A 101 -6.08 -6.75 -18.87
N ALA A 102 -6.89 -6.95 -17.83
CA ALA A 102 -8.33 -7.16 -17.94
C ALA A 102 -9.16 -5.87 -17.90
N ALA A 103 -8.52 -4.70 -17.72
CA ALA A 103 -9.23 -3.44 -17.64
C ALA A 103 -9.62 -2.93 -19.04
N PRO A 104 -10.81 -2.33 -19.21
CA PRO A 104 -11.15 -1.63 -20.44
C PRO A 104 -10.08 -0.59 -20.78
N PRO A 105 -9.76 -0.36 -22.08
CA PRO A 105 -8.68 0.54 -22.49
C PRO A 105 -8.75 1.94 -21.86
N LEU A 106 -9.96 2.44 -21.62
CA LEU A 106 -10.22 3.73 -20.97
C LEU A 106 -9.78 3.78 -19.49
N LYS A 107 -9.89 2.67 -18.77
CA LYS A 107 -9.43 2.56 -17.37
C LYS A 107 -7.93 2.33 -17.28
N ALA A 108 -7.36 1.58 -18.23
CA ALA A 108 -5.92 1.40 -18.34
C ALA A 108 -5.21 2.73 -18.67
N SER A 109 -5.76 3.52 -19.58
CA SER A 109 -5.19 4.83 -19.95
C SER A 109 -5.25 5.86 -18.81
N GLN A 110 -6.32 5.89 -18.01
CA GLN A 110 -6.39 6.75 -16.82
C GLN A 110 -5.34 6.38 -15.76
N ALA A 111 -5.04 5.10 -15.56
CA ALA A 111 -3.99 4.68 -14.65
C ALA A 111 -2.60 5.16 -15.11
N ALA A 112 -2.34 5.15 -16.42
CA ALA A 112 -1.10 5.71 -16.98
C ALA A 112 -1.00 7.23 -16.80
N VAL A 113 -2.11 7.97 -16.99
CA VAL A 113 -2.14 9.43 -16.76
C VAL A 113 -1.91 9.78 -15.28
N ILE A 114 -2.44 8.99 -14.34
CA ILE A 114 -2.20 9.19 -12.90
C ILE A 114 -0.75 8.85 -12.51
N ALA A 115 -0.13 7.88 -13.19
CA ALA A 115 1.25 7.47 -12.93
C ALA A 115 2.29 8.42 -13.56
N LEU A 116 1.96 9.06 -14.69
CA LEU A 116 2.85 9.95 -15.45
C LEU A 116 2.55 11.45 -15.22
N GLY A 117 1.59 11.77 -14.35
CA GLY A 117 1.18 13.15 -14.04
C GLY A 117 2.34 14.03 -13.61
#